data_AF-A0A3D5Q9L3-F1
#
_entry.id   AF-A0A3D5Q9L3-F1
#
_cell.length_a   1.000
_cell.length_b   1.000
_cell.length_c   1.000
_cell.angle_alpha   90.00
_cell.angle_beta   90.00
_cell.angle_gamma   90.00
#
_symmetry.space_group_name_H-M   'P 1'
#
loop_
_entity.id
_entity.type
_entity.pdbx_description
1 polymer ?
#
loop_
_entity_poly.entity_id
_entity_poly.type
_entity_poly.pdbx_seq_one_letter_code
_entity_poly.pdbx_strand_id
1 'polypeptide(L)' 'MDVETEISPGPKKSEFAVLVDDKLLFSRLKEKKYPEAEDIIEIIKAMK' A
#
# COMPACT_ATOMS: atom_id res chain seq x y z
N MET A 1 -17.99 -8.93 3.78
CA MET A 1 -17.10 -7.85 4.23
C MET A 1 -16.67 -7.17 2.95
N ASP A 2 -17.30 -6.04 2.66
CA ASP A 2 -16.94 -5.22 1.51
C ASP A 2 -15.74 -4.38 1.89
N VAL A 3 -14.77 -4.28 0.97
CA VAL A 3 -13.56 -3.47 1.14
C VAL A 3 -13.68 -2.29 0.19
N GLU A 4 -13.68 -1.08 0.72
CA GLU A 4 -13.60 0.13 -0.09
C GLU A 4 -12.15 0.42 -0.43
N THR A 5 -11.89 0.76 -1.69
CA THR A 5 -10.55 1.10 -2.18
C THR A 5 -10.62 2.36 -3.02
N GLU A 6 -9.67 3.24 -2.81
CA GLU A 6 -9.53 4.48 -3.58
C GLU A 6 -8.11 4.59 -4.15
N ILE A 7 -7.99 5.15 -5.34
CA ILE A 7 -6.71 5.44 -5.98
C ILE A 7 -6.60 6.94 -6.16
N SER A 8 -5.57 7.54 -5.58
CA SER A 8 -5.29 8.96 -5.65
C SER A 8 -3.84 9.23 -6.08
N PRO A 9 -3.57 10.36 -6.75
CA PRO A 9 -2.19 10.75 -7.08
C PRO A 9 -1.43 11.15 -5.82
N GLY A 10 -0.27 10.53 -5.60
CA GLY A 10 0.64 10.88 -4.50
C GLY A 10 1.37 12.22 -4.72
N PRO A 11 1.80 12.89 -3.64
CA PRO A 11 2.53 14.17 -3.71
C PRO A 11 3.89 14.06 -4.42
N LYS A 12 4.48 12.86 -4.53
CA LYS A 12 5.79 12.65 -5.15
C LYS A 12 5.67 11.97 -6.51
N LYS A 13 6.51 12.42 -7.45
CA LYS A 13 6.68 11.72 -8.74
C LYS A 13 7.15 10.29 -8.48
N SER A 14 6.56 9.34 -9.21
CA SER A 14 6.90 7.90 -9.11
C SER A 14 6.55 7.24 -7.77
N GLU A 15 5.68 7.87 -6.98
CA GLU A 15 5.19 7.31 -5.73
C GLU A 15 4.20 6.16 -5.99
N PHE A 16 4.42 5.06 -5.28
CA PHE A 16 3.44 3.99 -5.12
C PHE A 16 3.44 3.65 -3.64
N ALA A 17 2.30 3.87 -2.99
CA ALA A 17 2.12 3.63 -1.57
C ALA A 17 0.77 2.96 -1.34
N VAL A 18 0.75 2.04 -0.38
CA VAL A 18 -0.48 1.38 0.07
C VAL A 18 -0.74 1.82 1.50
N LEU A 19 -1.96 2.29 1.74
CA LEU A 19 -2.44 2.73 3.05
C LEU A 19 -3.68 1.93 3.42
N VAL A 20 -3.79 1.56 4.69
CA VAL A 20 -4.99 0.94 5.29
C VAL A 20 -5.31 1.69 6.56
N ASP A 21 -6.54 2.19 6.68
CA ASP A 21 -6.97 3.06 7.78
C ASP A 21 -5.97 4.20 8.04
N ASP A 22 -5.58 4.89 6.96
CA ASP A 22 -4.56 5.96 6.94
C ASP A 22 -3.14 5.57 7.39
N LYS A 23 -2.90 4.29 7.69
CA LYS A 23 -1.56 3.79 8.04
C LYS A 23 -0.81 3.37 6.80
N LEU A 24 0.37 3.95 6.59
CA LEU A 24 1.28 3.59 5.51
C LEU A 24 1.79 2.15 5.73
N LEU A 25 1.37 1.24 4.85
CA LEU A 25 1.80 -0.15 4.84
C LEU A 25 2.97 -0.41 3.91
N PHE A 26 2.95 0.23 2.75
CA PHE A 26 3.97 0.02 1.73
C PHE A 26 4.36 1.36 1.12
N SER A 27 5.64 1.52 0.81
CA SER A 27 6.14 2.66 0.03
C SER A 27 7.25 2.20 -0.91
N ARG A 28 7.01 2.29 -2.21
CA ARG A 28 8.01 2.03 -3.24
C ARG A 28 9.25 2.91 -3.07
N LEU A 29 9.07 4.14 -2.61
CA LEU A 29 10.20 5.05 -2.42
C LEU A 29 11.14 4.60 -1.29
N LYS A 30 10.61 3.88 -0.29
CA LYS A 30 11.40 3.29 0.79
C LYS A 30 11.99 1.94 0.37
N GLU A 31 11.14 1.06 -0.16
CA GLU A 31 11.49 -0.33 -0.52
C GLU A 31 12.32 -0.42 -1.81
N LYS A 32 12.30 0.63 -2.64
CA LYS A 32 12.94 0.68 -3.98
C LYS A 32 12.48 -0.42 -4.94
N LYS A 33 11.34 -1.06 -4.67
CA LYS A 33 10.69 -2.06 -5.51
C LYS A 33 9.18 -1.82 -5.55
N TYR A 34 8.50 -2.42 -6.52
CA TYR A 34 7.05 -2.59 -6.46
C TYR A 34 6.73 -3.83 -5.63
N PRO A 35 5.60 -3.84 -4.90
CA PRO A 35 5.16 -5.04 -4.22
C PRO A 35 4.50 -5.99 -5.23
N GLU A 36 4.55 -7.27 -4.94
CA GLU A 36 3.64 -8.22 -5.55
C GLU A 36 2.28 -8.18 -4.85
N ALA A 37 1.24 -8.73 -5.49
CA ALA A 37 -0.08 -8.77 -4.90
C ALA A 37 -0.08 -9.56 -3.57
N GLU A 38 0.71 -10.62 -3.50
CA GLU A 38 0.86 -11.47 -2.32
C GLU A 38 1.48 -10.70 -1.15
N ASP A 39 2.52 -9.90 -1.39
CA ASP A 39 3.16 -9.05 -0.37
C ASP A 39 2.12 -8.17 0.35
N ILE A 40 1.24 -7.51 -0.43
CA ILE A 40 0.22 -6.62 0.13
C ILE A 40 -0.79 -7.40 0.97
N ILE A 41 -1.23 -8.56 0.50
CA ILE A 41 -2.18 -9.42 1.22
C ILE A 41 -1.59 -9.89 2.55
N GLU A 42 -0.32 -10.30 2.57
CA GLU A 42 0.35 -10.75 3.79
C GLU A 42 0.50 -9.61 4.81
N ILE A 43 0.91 -8.42 4.36
CA ILE A 43 1.02 -7.24 5.23
C ILE A 43 -0.33 -6.90 5.86
N ILE A 44 -1.42 -6.90 5.08
CA ILE A 44 -2.78 -6.62 5.58
C ILE A 44 -3.22 -7.68 6.60
N LYS A 45 -2.95 -8.97 6.34
CA LYS A 45 -3.28 -10.05 7.27
C LYS A 45 -2.54 -9.91 8.61
N ALA A 46 -1.30 -9.41 8.59
CA ALA A 46 -0.48 -9.22 9.78
C ALA A 46 -0.92 -8.02 10.65
N MET A 47 -1.81 -7.15 10.17
CA MET A 47 -2.34 -6.03 10.96
C MET A 47 -3.49 -6.41 11.93
N LYS A 48 -3.96 -7.65 11.89
CA LYS A 48 -5.04 -8.14 12.77
C LYS A 48 -4.64 -8.25 14.22
#